data_AF-A0A932SXU6-F1
#
_entry.id   AF-A0A932SXU6-F1
#
_cell.length_a   1.000
_cell.length_b   1.000
_cell.length_c   1.000
_cell.angle_alpha   90.00
_cell.angle_beta   90.00
_cell.angle_gamma   90.00
#
_symmetry.space_group_name_H-M   'P 1'
#
loop_
_entity.id
_entity.type
_entity.pdbx_description
1 polymer ?
#
loop_
_entity_poly.entity_id
_entity_poly.type
_entity_poly.pdbx_seq_one_letter_code
_entity_poly.pdbx_strand_id
1 'polypeptide(L)' 'MSRTYSRLRDLAGLPKDLVLYLARHECGTKICREKGIEYARRLLGHTNITTTQRYMHLDEKELADAQDLIE' A
#
# COMPACT_ATOMS: atom_id res chain seq x y z
N MET A 1 -7.68 9.88 13.10
CA MET A 1 -6.34 9.67 13.71
C MET A 1 -6.48 9.62 15.22
N SER A 2 -5.72 8.76 15.90
CA SER A 2 -5.68 8.73 17.37
C SER A 2 -5.21 10.08 17.90
N ARG A 3 -6.02 10.76 18.71
CA ARG A 3 -5.68 12.04 19.34
C ARG A 3 -4.40 11.92 20.18
N THR A 4 -4.24 10.80 20.87
CA THR A 4 -3.05 10.50 21.66
C THR A 4 -1.80 10.42 20.78
N TYR A 5 -1.88 9.72 19.65
CA TYR A 5 -0.76 9.62 18.72
C TYR A 5 -0.37 10.99 18.15
N SER A 6 -1.35 11.77 17.68
CA SER A 6 -1.08 13.11 17.14
C SER A 6 -0.39 14.01 18.17
N ARG A 7 -0.86 14.01 19.42
CA ARG A 7 -0.24 14.77 20.51
C ARG A 7 1.21 14.34 20.76
N LEU A 8 1.47 13.04 20.86
CA LEU A 8 2.81 12.51 21.12
C LEU A 8 3.77 12.80 19.96
N ARG A 9 3.31 12.65 18.72
CA ARG A 9 4.07 12.96 17.51
C ARG A 9 4.46 14.44 17.46
N ASP A 10 3.51 15.33 17.76
CA ASP A 10 3.73 16.77 17.76
C ASP A 10 4.72 17.16 18.89
N LEU A 11 4.61 16.55 20.07
CA LEU A 11 5.59 16.72 21.16
C LEU A 11 7.00 16.20 20.81
N ALA A 12 7.09 15.17 19.98
CA ALA A 12 8.36 14.61 19.51
C ALA A 12 8.96 15.37 18.31
N GLY A 13 8.29 16.41 17.79
CA GLY A 13 8.77 17.17 16.63
C GLY A 13 8.76 16.37 15.32
N LEU A 14 7.94 15.33 15.21
CA LEU A 14 7.90 14.44 14.05
C LEU A 14 7.01 14.99 12.92
N PRO A 15 7.28 14.61 11.65
CA PRO A 15 6.51 15.06 10.49
C PRO A 15 5.00 14.75 10.60
N LYS A 16 4.15 15.67 10.12
CA LYS A 16 2.68 15.54 10.24
C LYS A 16 2.08 14.44 9.37
N ASP A 17 2.79 14.03 8.33
CA ASP A 17 2.46 12.92 7.45
C ASP A 17 2.88 11.56 8.03
N LEU A 18 3.70 11.53 9.09
CA LEU A 18 3.90 10.33 9.89
C LEU A 18 2.58 9.99 10.60
N VAL A 19 1.97 8.90 10.15
CA VAL A 19 0.68 8.39 10.64
C VAL A 19 0.71 6.88 10.83
N LEU A 20 -0.11 6.40 11.75
CA LEU A 20 -0.09 5.00 12.22
C LEU A 20 -0.27 3.94 11.12
N TYR A 21 -1.00 4.26 10.05
CA TYR A 21 -1.28 3.30 8.99
C TYR A 21 -0.25 3.29 7.85
N LEU A 22 0.85 4.05 7.95
CA LEU A 22 1.93 4.02 6.94
C LEU A 22 2.50 2.61 6.77
N ALA A 23 2.84 1.94 7.87
CA ALA A 23 3.35 0.58 7.83
C ALA A 23 2.36 -0.40 7.17
N ARG A 24 1.06 -0.22 7.40
CA ARG A 24 0.01 -1.00 6.74
C ARG A 24 -0.01 -0.73 5.23
N HIS A 25 0.15 0.52 4.81
CA HIS A 25 0.19 0.86 3.39
C HIS A 25 1.43 0.33 2.69
N GLU A 26 2.60 0.45 3.32
CA GLU A 26 3.85 -0.07 2.78
C GLU A 26 3.80 -1.59 2.65
N CYS A 27 3.35 -2.29 3.70
CA CYS A 27 3.16 -3.74 3.67
C CYS A 27 2.14 -4.16 2.59
N GLY A 28 1.00 -3.48 2.50
CA GLY A 28 -0.01 -3.73 1.47
C GLY A 28 0.51 -3.57 0.05
N THR A 29 1.31 -2.53 -0.19
CA THR A 29 1.96 -2.26 -1.48
C THR A 29 2.95 -3.36 -1.85
N LYS A 30 3.85 -3.71 -0.93
CA LYS A 30 4.86 -4.74 -1.15
C LYS A 30 4.24 -6.10 -1.48
N ILE A 31 3.23 -6.50 -0.71
CA ILE A 31 2.56 -7.79 -0.91
C ILE A 31 1.71 -7.81 -2.17
N CYS A 32 1.07 -6.69 -2.52
CA CYS A 32 0.35 -6.57 -3.79
C CYS A 32 1.29 -6.77 -4.98
N ARG A 33 2.51 -6.23 -4.91
CA ARG A 33 3.54 -6.40 -5.95
C ARG A 33 4.09 -7.84 -6.00
N GLU A 34 4.42 -8.43 -4.85
CA GLU A 34 5.09 -9.75 -4.80
C GLU A 34 4.14 -10.95 -4.96
N LYS A 35 2.88 -10.82 -4.54
CA LYS A 35 1.91 -11.93 -4.44
C LYS A 35 0.61 -11.67 -5.20
N GLY A 36 0.44 -10.49 -5.78
CA GLY A 36 -0.75 -10.10 -6.51
C GLY A 36 -1.88 -9.55 -5.62
N ILE A 37 -2.84 -8.92 -6.28
CA ILE A 37 -3.89 -8.11 -5.65
C ILE A 37 -4.86 -8.94 -4.78
N GLU A 38 -5.21 -10.17 -5.18
CA GLU A 38 -6.15 -11.01 -4.41
C GLU A 38 -5.54 -11.52 -3.11
N TYR A 39 -4.25 -11.87 -3.13
CA TYR A 39 -3.53 -12.24 -1.91
C TYR A 39 -3.46 -11.06 -0.94
N ALA A 40 -3.09 -9.88 -1.43
CA ALA A 40 -3.09 -8.66 -0.64
C ALA A 40 -4.48 -8.32 -0.09
N ARG A 41 -5.54 -8.47 -0.89
CA ARG A 41 -6.93 -8.23 -0.47
C ARG A 41 -7.33 -9.10 0.72
N ARG A 42 -7.04 -10.42 0.64
CA ARG A 42 -7.34 -11.37 1.70
C ARG A 42 -6.51 -11.10 2.95
N LEU A 43 -5.20 -10.86 2.78
CA LEU A 43 -4.30 -10.54 3.91
C LEU A 43 -4.73 -9.27 4.65
N LEU A 44 -5.11 -8.23 3.91
CA LEU A 44 -5.57 -6.96 4.49
C LEU A 44 -7.00 -7.05 5.03
N GLY A 45 -7.72 -8.15 4.78
CA GLY A 45 -9.11 -8.33 5.21
C GLY A 45 -10.10 -7.43 4.48
N HIS A 46 -9.81 -7.04 3.23
CA HIS A 46 -10.67 -6.18 2.45
C HIS A 46 -11.77 -6.98 1.76
N THR A 47 -13.05 -6.68 2.01
CA THR A 47 -14.16 -7.33 1.31
C THR A 47 -14.21 -6.93 -0.16
N ASN A 48 -13.98 -5.66 -0.46
CA ASN A 48 -14.00 -5.13 -1.82
C ASN A 48 -12.58 -5.02 -2.40
N ILE A 49 -12.35 -5.56 -3.59
CA ILE A 49 -11.08 -5.46 -4.30
C ILE A 49 -10.70 -4.01 -4.62
N THR A 50 -11.68 -3.12 -4.85
CA THR A 50 -11.45 -1.70 -5.12
C THR A 50 -10.68 -1.01 -4.01
N THR A 51 -10.89 -1.40 -2.75
CA THR A 51 -10.12 -0.87 -1.60
C THR A 51 -8.64 -1.27 -1.66
N THR A 52 -8.34 -2.39 -2.31
CA THR A 52 -6.98 -2.93 -2.48
C THR A 52 -6.30 -2.40 -3.73
N GLN A 53 -7.06 -1.96 -4.74
CA GLN A 53 -6.52 -1.36 -5.97
C GLN A 53 -5.61 -0.16 -5.72
N ARG A 54 -5.76 0.55 -4.59
CA ARG A 54 -4.85 1.65 -4.19
C ARG A 54 -3.39 1.23 -3.99
N TYR A 55 -3.13 -0.07 -3.85
CA TYR A 55 -1.78 -0.64 -3.72
C TYR A 55 -1.22 -1.15 -5.04
N MET A 56 -2.03 -1.12 -6.11
CA MET A 56 -1.62 -1.49 -7.45
C MET A 56 -0.97 -0.26 -8.09
N HIS A 57 0.36 -0.24 -8.09
CA HIS A 57 1.13 0.73 -8.85
C HIS A 57 1.55 0.06 -10.15
N LEU A 58 0.92 0.45 -11.25
CA LEU A 58 1.30 0.01 -12.58
C LEU A 58 2.55 0.79 -12.99
N ASP A 59 3.61 0.08 -13.35
CA ASP A 59 4.78 0.65 -14.00
C ASP A 59 4.62 0.47 -15.51
N GLU A 60 4.59 1.58 -16.26
CA GLU A 60 4.46 1.57 -17.72
C GLU A 60 5.57 0.73 -18.38
N LYS A 61 6.74 0.66 -17.75
CA LYS A 61 7.84 -0.18 -18.23
C LYS A 61 7.54 -1.67 -18.04
N GLU A 62 7.00 -2.07 -16.87
CA GLU A 62 6.60 -3.46 -16.63
C GLU A 62 5.49 -3.90 -17.62
N LEU A 63 4.61 -2.98 -18.00
CA LEU A 63 3.58 -3.20 -19.02
C LEU A 63 4.18 -3.43 -20.41
N ALA A 64 5.15 -2.61 -20.83
CA ALA A 64 5.84 -2.76 -22.10
C ALA A 64 6.61 -4.08 -22.17
N ASP A 65 7.40 -4.39 -21.12
CA ASP A 65 8.16 -5.63 -21.03
C ASP A 65 7.23 -6.87 -21.12
N ALA A 66 6.05 -6.82 -20.50
CA ALA A 66 5.07 -7.90 -20.54
C ALA A 66 4.42 -8.10 -21.91
N GLN A 67 4.26 -7.04 -22.72
CA GLN A 67 3.74 -7.14 -24.08
C GLN A 67 4.76 -7.80 -25.02
N ASP A 68 6.03 -7.44 -24.89
CA ASP A 68 7.12 -7.95 -25.72
C ASP A 68 7.52 -9.41 -25.38
N LEU A 69 7.03 -9.93 -24.26
CA LEU A 69 7.19 -11.33 -23.81
C LEU A 69 6.29 -12.34 -24.54
N ILE A 70 5.47 -11.90 -25.50
CA ILE A 70 4.63 -12.79 -26.31
C ILE A 70 5.45 -13.27 -27.52
N GLU A 71 5.99 -14.49 -27.44
CA GLU A 71 6.44 -15.28 -28.61
C GLU A 71 5.26 -15.81 -29.44
#